data_AF-A0A246RSS1-F1
#
_entry.id   AF-A0A246RSS1-F1
#
_cell.length_a   1.000
_cell.length_b   1.000
_cell.length_c   1.000
_cell.angle_alpha   90.00
_cell.angle_beta   90.00
_cell.angle_gamma   90.00
#
_symmetry.space_group_name_H-M   'P 1'
#
loop_
_entity.id
_entity.type
_entity.pdbx_description
1 polymer ?
#
loop_
_entity_poly.entity_id
_entity_poly.type
_entity_poly.pdbx_seq_one_letter_code
_entity_poly.pdbx_strand_id
1 'polypeptide(L)' 'MSDQTEHHERMPALGQPPEGRDTLPEPDFANEHDRTAVDRDVITGADADEREPEASRGWAGEDHGTTPT' A
#
# COMPACT_ATOMS: atom_id res chain seq x y z
N MET A 1 22.82 -38.37 -2.59
CA MET A 1 22.20 -37.17 -3.19
C MET A 1 23.11 -36.02 -2.83
N SER A 2 23.96 -35.58 -3.76
CA SER A 2 24.79 -34.40 -3.53
C SER A 2 23.87 -33.19 -3.70
N ASP A 3 23.61 -32.47 -2.62
CA ASP A 3 22.97 -31.16 -2.68
C ASP A 3 23.87 -30.26 -3.53
N GLN A 4 23.52 -30.13 -4.81
CA GLN A 4 24.00 -29.04 -5.63
C GLN A 4 23.40 -27.79 -5.00
N THR A 5 24.19 -27.17 -4.12
CA THR A 5 23.96 -25.81 -3.68
C THR A 5 24.17 -24.95 -4.91
N GLU A 6 23.15 -24.89 -5.76
CA GLU A 6 23.03 -23.89 -6.80
C GLU A 6 23.08 -22.56 -6.05
N HIS A 7 24.27 -21.96 -6.06
CA HIS A 7 24.48 -20.55 -5.84
C HIS A 7 23.68 -19.84 -6.93
N HIS A 8 22.36 -19.78 -6.75
CA HIS A 8 21.55 -18.76 -7.38
C HIS A 8 22.24 -17.46 -6.98
N GLU A 9 22.92 -16.83 -7.94
CA GLU A 9 23.38 -15.46 -7.75
C GLU A 9 22.19 -14.72 -7.15
N ARG A 10 22.41 -14.08 -6.00
CA ARG A 10 21.37 -13.46 -5.18
C ARG A 10 20.89 -12.21 -5.91
N MET A 11 20.27 -12.39 -7.07
CA MET A 11 19.74 -11.32 -7.89
C MET A 11 18.59 -10.71 -7.09
N PRO A 12 18.66 -9.40 -6.79
CA PRO A 12 17.58 -8.74 -6.07
C PRO A 12 16.28 -8.86 -6.86
N ALA A 13 15.17 -8.95 -6.14
CA ALA A 13 13.86 -8.93 -6.78
C ALA A 13 13.66 -7.61 -7.54
N LEU A 14 12.88 -7.62 -8.62
CA LEU A 14 12.52 -6.40 -9.33
C LEU A 14 11.79 -5.45 -8.37
N GLY A 15 12.29 -4.22 -8.27
CA GLY A 15 11.75 -3.20 -7.35
C GLY A 15 12.25 -3.32 -5.90
N GLN A 16 13.10 -4.32 -5.58
CA GLN A 16 13.77 -4.35 -4.29
C GLN A 16 14.74 -3.15 -4.23
N PRO A 17 14.60 -2.26 -3.23
CA PRO A 17 15.54 -1.17 -3.06
C PRO A 17 16.94 -1.73 -2.81
N PRO A 18 18.00 -1.02 -3.26
CA PRO A 18 19.36 -1.44 -3.00
C PRO A 18 19.58 -1.59 -1.50
N GLU A 19 20.40 -2.58 -1.11
CA GLU A 19 20.75 -2.78 0.29
C GLU A 19 21.43 -1.52 0.84
N GLY A 20 21.01 -1.09 2.02
CA GLY A 20 21.49 0.13 2.65
C GLY A 20 20.50 0.65 3.69
N ARG A 21 20.98 1.51 4.59
CA ARG A 21 20.07 2.31 5.40
C ARG A 21 19.46 3.36 4.50
N ASP A 22 18.16 3.56 4.61
CA ASP A 22 17.54 4.74 4.04
C ASP A 22 18.28 5.98 4.59
N THR A 23 18.69 6.83 3.66
CA THR A 23 19.41 8.08 3.98
C THR A 23 18.48 9.28 3.91
N LEU A 24 17.24 9.06 3.46
CA LEU A 24 16.21 10.07 3.50
C LEU A 24 15.81 10.31 4.96
N PRO A 25 15.45 11.55 5.31
CA PRO A 25 14.85 11.85 6.60
C PRO A 25 13.60 11.01 6.80
N GLU A 26 13.33 10.64 8.06
CA GLU A 26 12.05 10.02 8.41
C GLU A 26 10.90 10.93 7.93
N PRO A 27 9.94 10.41 7.14
CA PRO A 27 8.82 11.21 6.70
C PRO A 27 7.98 11.66 7.90
N ASP A 28 7.58 12.94 7.90
CA ASP A 28 6.67 13.49 8.89
C ASP A 28 5.22 13.17 8.50
N PHE A 29 4.88 11.88 8.52
CA PHE A 29 3.55 11.38 8.14
C PHE A 29 2.42 12.02 8.96
N ALA A 30 2.71 12.44 10.20
CA ALA A 30 1.73 13.09 11.07
C ALA A 30 1.30 14.46 10.53
N ASN A 31 2.23 15.21 9.94
CA ASN A 31 2.01 16.56 9.46
C ASN A 31 1.65 16.63 7.97
N GLU A 32 2.09 15.63 7.20
CA GLU A 32 1.77 15.54 5.79
C GLU A 32 0.26 15.48 5.55
N HIS A 33 -0.48 14.75 6.41
CA HIS A 33 -1.93 14.66 6.32
C HIS A 33 -2.58 16.05 6.41
N ASP A 34 -2.20 16.87 7.38
CA ASP A 34 -2.80 18.20 7.55
C ASP A 34 -2.42 19.17 6.42
N ARG A 35 -1.26 18.97 5.80
CA ARG A 35 -0.78 19.80 4.68
C ARG A 35 -1.38 19.42 3.32
N THR A 36 -1.75 18.15 3.16
CA THR A 36 -2.19 17.58 1.89
C THR A 36 -3.67 17.21 1.87
N ALA A 37 -4.32 17.21 3.04
CA ALA A 37 -5.76 17.02 3.14
C ALA A 37 -6.48 18.09 2.32
N VAL A 38 -7.32 17.62 1.42
CA VAL A 38 -8.26 18.49 0.71
C VAL A 38 -9.35 18.89 1.69
N ASP A 39 -9.74 20.16 1.67
CA ASP A 39 -10.85 20.66 2.48
C ASP A 39 -12.12 19.83 2.20
N ARG A 40 -12.87 19.49 3.26
CA ARG A 40 -14.11 18.72 3.12
C ARG A 40 -15.16 19.48 2.32
N ASP A 41 -15.12 20.81 2.36
CA ASP A 41 -16.03 21.68 1.62
C ASP A 41 -15.71 21.73 0.11
N VAL A 42 -14.53 21.26 -0.30
CA VAL A 42 -14.17 21.07 -1.72
C VAL A 42 -14.85 19.81 -2.29
N ILE A 43 -15.20 18.83 -1.45
CA ILE A 43 -16.00 17.67 -1.87
C ILE A 43 -17.47 18.10 -1.91
N THR A 44 -17.82 18.83 -2.95
CA THR A 44 -19.14 19.45 -3.12
C THR A 44 -20.26 18.47 -3.48
N GLY A 45 -19.92 17.24 -3.90
CA GLY A 45 -20.89 16.26 -4.37
C GLY A 45 -21.59 16.65 -5.67
N ALA A 46 -21.07 17.66 -6.38
CA ALA A 46 -21.63 18.15 -7.65
C ALA A 46 -21.66 17.07 -8.76
N ASP A 47 -20.82 16.05 -8.62
CA ASP A 47 -20.69 14.91 -9.52
C ASP A 47 -21.37 13.64 -9.00
N ALA A 48 -22.19 13.72 -7.95
CA ALA A 48 -22.76 12.54 -7.30
C ALA A 48 -23.63 11.68 -8.23
N ASP A 49 -24.31 12.31 -9.20
CA ASP A 49 -25.15 11.62 -10.19
C ASP A 49 -24.35 11.07 -11.39
N GLU A 50 -23.10 11.51 -11.56
CA GLU A 50 -22.20 11.07 -12.64
C GLU A 50 -21.19 10.02 -12.15
N ARG A 51 -20.99 9.92 -10.83
CA ARG A 51 -20.11 8.92 -10.23
C ARG A 51 -20.72 7.53 -10.26
N GLU A 52 -19.90 6.56 -10.63
CA GLU A 52 -20.23 5.16 -10.43
C GLU A 52 -20.48 4.86 -8.94
N PRO A 53 -21.35 3.90 -8.60
CA PRO A 53 -21.64 3.55 -7.22
C PRO A 53 -20.35 3.16 -6.47
N GLU A 54 -20.11 3.77 -5.31
CA GLU A 54 -18.99 3.39 -4.46
C GLU A 54 -19.18 1.93 -4.02
N ALA A 55 -18.21 1.08 -4.35
CA ALA A 55 -18.19 -0.29 -3.85
C ALA A 55 -18.12 -0.28 -2.31
N SER A 56 -18.61 -1.35 -1.69
CA SER A 56 -18.56 -1.54 -0.23
C SER A 56 -17.18 -1.15 0.30
N ARG A 57 -17.14 -0.22 1.28
CA ARG A 57 -15.93 0.08 2.03
C ARG A 57 -15.55 -1.16 2.84
N GLY A 58 -14.73 -2.02 2.24
CA GLY A 58 -14.17 -3.20 2.87
C GLY A 58 -13.10 -3.81 1.98
N TRP A 59 -12.05 -4.36 2.56
CA TRP A 59 -11.14 -5.23 1.82
C TRP A 59 -11.86 -6.54 1.52
N ALA A 60 -11.56 -7.19 0.41
CA ALA A 60 -12.19 -8.44 -0.03
C ALA A 60 -12.12 -9.62 0.98
N GLY A 61 -11.41 -9.45 2.11
CA GLY A 61 -11.34 -10.41 3.21
C GLY A 61 -12.13 -10.04 4.48
N GLU A 62 -12.78 -8.88 4.54
CA GLU A 62 -13.47 -8.41 5.77
C GLU A 62 -14.62 -9.32 6.19
N ASP A 63 -15.33 -9.91 5.23
CA ASP A 63 -16.45 -10.85 5.48
C ASP A 63 -16.03 -12.33 5.55
N HIS A 64 -14.76 -12.65 5.28
CA HIS A 64 -14.24 -14.01 5.31
C HIS A 64 -13.35 -14.21 6.54
N GLY A 65 -14.00 -14.36 7.70
CA GLY A 65 -13.34 -14.84 8.91
C GLY A 65 -12.62 -16.16 8.63
N THR A 66 -11.30 -16.13 8.53
CA THR A 66 -10.51 -17.35 8.43
C THR A 66 -10.60 -18.06 9.76
N THR A 67 -11.45 -19.09 9.85
CA THR A 67 -11.40 -20.01 10.98
C THR A 67 -10.08 -20.78 10.86
N PRO A 68 -9.12 -20.60 11.78
CA PRO A 68 -7.87 -21.35 11.71
C PRO A 68 -8.19 -22.82 11.99
N THR A 69 -7.75 -23.70 11.09
CA THR A 69 -7.66 -25.15 11.37
C THR A 69 -6.31 -25.46 12.01
#